data_AF-A0A0R4J1S7-F1
#
_entry.id   AF-A0A0R4J1S7-F1
#
_cell.length_a   1.000
_cell.length_b   1.000
_cell.length_c   1.000
_cell.angle_alpha   90.00
_cell.angle_beta   90.00
_cell.angle_gamma   90.00
#
_symmetry.space_group_name_H-M   'P 1'
#
loop_
_entity.id
_entity.type
_entity.pdbx_description
1 polymer ?
#
loop_
_entity_poly.entity_id
_entity_poly.type
_entity_poly.pdbx_seq_one_letter_code
_entity_poly.pdbx_strand_id
1 'polypeptide(L)'
;MVRRGLLGWISRVVILLVLLCCAISVLYMLACTPKGDQEQLGLPRANGPTGKDGYQAVLQEREEQHRNYVNSLKRQIAQLKDELQARSEQFRSGQDQASDATSLRSGWDREPKAQADLLAFLRGQVDKAEVHAGVKLATEYAAVPFDSFTLQKVYQLETGLTRHPEEKPVRKDKRDELVEAIESALESLNSPVESSPHQRPYTAADFIEGIYRTERDKGTLYELTFKGDHKHEFQRLVLFRPFGPIMKVKKEKLNLANTLINVIVPLARRVDKFRHFMQNFREMCIQQDGRVHLTVVYFG
;
A
#
# COMPACT_ATOMS: atom_id res chain seq x y z
N MET A 1 -52.57 56.07 4.69
CA MET A 1 -52.17 54.98 3.75
C MET A 1 -50.71 55.06 3.26
N VAL A 2 -49.76 55.62 4.03
CA VAL A 2 -48.37 55.83 3.53
C VAL A 2 -47.35 54.84 4.12
N ARG A 3 -47.68 54.11 5.21
CA ARG A 3 -46.73 53.22 5.90
C ARG A 3 -46.42 51.88 5.20
N ARG A 4 -47.29 51.38 4.30
CA ARG A 4 -47.04 50.11 3.57
C ARG A 4 -46.16 50.29 2.33
N GLY A 5 -46.17 51.47 1.71
CA GLY A 5 -45.30 51.78 0.57
C GLY A 5 -43.84 51.95 0.97
N LEU A 6 -43.58 52.52 2.15
CA LEU A 6 -42.23 52.74 2.67
C LEU A 6 -41.50 51.42 2.97
N LEU A 7 -42.18 50.43 3.55
CA LEU A 7 -41.60 49.13 3.87
C LEU A 7 -41.25 48.32 2.60
N GLY A 8 -42.11 48.40 1.58
CA GLY A 8 -41.84 47.80 0.27
C GLY A 8 -40.69 48.49 -0.47
N TRP A 9 -40.56 49.80 -0.33
CA TRP A 9 -39.44 50.57 -0.89
C TRP A 9 -38.11 50.22 -0.19
N ILE A 10 -38.11 50.14 1.14
CA ILE A 10 -36.95 49.72 1.93
C ILE A 10 -36.54 48.29 1.59
N SER A 11 -37.50 47.36 1.47
CA SER A 11 -37.24 45.98 1.04
C SER A 11 -36.59 45.91 -0.35
N ARG A 12 -37.08 46.70 -1.31
CA ARG A 12 -36.49 46.78 -2.66
C ARG A 12 -35.08 47.35 -2.63
N VAL A 13 -34.82 48.38 -1.82
CA VAL A 13 -33.49 48.98 -1.66
C VAL A 13 -32.51 47.99 -1.02
N VAL A 14 -32.95 47.23 -0.01
CA VAL A 14 -32.14 46.18 0.63
C VAL A 14 -31.81 45.06 -0.37
N ILE A 15 -32.78 44.60 -1.16
CA ILE A 15 -32.53 43.58 -2.20
C ILE A 15 -31.53 44.09 -3.24
N LEU A 16 -31.65 45.36 -3.66
CA LEU A 16 -30.73 45.98 -4.61
C LEU A 16 -29.31 46.09 -4.04
N LEU A 17 -29.18 46.44 -2.76
CA LEU A 17 -27.90 46.51 -2.06
C LEU A 17 -27.24 45.13 -1.96
N VAL A 18 -28.03 44.09 -1.66
CA VAL A 18 -27.54 42.69 -1.61
C VAL A 18 -27.07 42.23 -2.99
N LEU A 19 -27.84 42.51 -4.05
CA LEU A 19 -27.44 42.17 -5.42
C LEU A 19 -26.15 42.91 -5.84
N LEU A 20 -26.02 44.19 -5.48
CA LEU A 20 -24.81 44.97 -5.73
C LEU A 20 -23.61 44.36 -4.98
N CYS A 21 -23.80 43.97 -3.71
CA CYS A 21 -22.76 43.34 -2.90
C CYS A 21 -22.33 41.98 -3.47
N CYS A 22 -23.28 41.19 -3.97
CA CYS A 22 -23.00 39.94 -4.69
C CYS A 22 -22.22 40.19 -5.97
N ALA A 23 -22.60 41.20 -6.77
CA ALA A 23 -21.89 41.56 -8.00
C ALA A 23 -20.45 42.02 -7.71
N ILE A 24 -20.25 42.85 -6.68
CA ILE A 24 -18.92 43.27 -6.24
C ILE A 24 -18.10 42.08 -5.73
N SER A 25 -18.71 41.14 -5.01
CA SER A 25 -18.03 39.93 -4.53
C SER A 25 -17.63 39.01 -5.68
N VAL A 26 -18.45 38.88 -6.72
CA VAL A 26 -18.12 38.12 -7.94
C VAL A 26 -17.02 38.82 -8.74
N LEU A 27 -17.06 40.15 -8.84
CA LEU A 27 -15.98 40.92 -9.48
C LEU A 27 -14.67 40.83 -8.68
N TYR A 28 -14.75 40.83 -7.35
CA TYR A 28 -13.60 40.61 -6.48
C TYR A 28 -13.07 39.19 -6.64
N MET A 29 -13.94 38.17 -6.71
CA MET A 29 -13.52 36.80 -7.02
C MET A 29 -12.96 36.67 -8.44
N LEU A 30 -13.41 37.45 -9.43
CA LEU A 30 -12.84 37.46 -10.79
C LEU A 30 -11.52 38.25 -10.90
N ALA A 31 -11.34 39.26 -10.04
CA ALA A 31 -10.10 40.04 -9.95
C ALA A 31 -9.06 39.36 -9.05
N CYS A 32 -9.50 38.55 -8.08
CA CYS A 32 -8.68 37.81 -7.13
C CYS A 32 -8.64 36.30 -7.40
N THR A 33 -9.30 35.80 -8.46
CA THR A 33 -9.00 34.47 -8.98
C THR A 33 -7.58 34.54 -9.51
N PRO A 34 -6.63 33.77 -8.93
CA PRO A 34 -5.34 33.62 -9.56
C PRO A 34 -5.61 33.06 -10.94
N LYS A 35 -5.20 33.79 -11.98
CA LYS A 35 -5.16 33.27 -13.34
C LYS A 35 -4.39 31.95 -13.25
N GLY A 36 -5.09 30.83 -13.37
CA GLY A 36 -4.46 29.54 -13.55
C GLY A 36 -3.50 29.67 -14.71
N ASP A 37 -2.27 29.24 -14.48
CA ASP A 37 -1.12 29.38 -15.37
C ASP A 37 -1.49 29.13 -16.83
N GLN A 38 -1.68 30.22 -17.57
CA GLN A 38 -1.52 30.23 -19.00
C GLN A 38 -0.51 31.33 -19.31
N GLU A 39 0.69 30.85 -19.63
CA GLU A 39 1.84 31.57 -20.16
C GLU A 39 2.73 32.27 -19.13
N GLN A 40 3.76 31.52 -18.72
CA GLN A 40 5.02 32.04 -18.21
C GLN A 40 5.56 33.14 -19.14
N LEU A 41 5.48 34.40 -18.69
CA LEU A 41 6.28 35.48 -19.25
C LEU A 41 7.36 35.89 -18.25
N GLY A 42 8.56 35.35 -18.51
CA GLY A 42 9.80 36.13 -18.58
C GLY A 42 10.25 36.86 -17.31
N LEU A 43 10.98 36.14 -16.44
CA LEU A 43 12.10 36.75 -15.72
C LEU A 43 13.38 36.58 -16.57
N PRO A 44 14.28 37.58 -16.57
CA PRO A 44 15.34 37.72 -17.56
C PRO A 44 16.45 36.71 -17.25
N ARG A 45 16.48 35.60 -17.99
CA ARG A 45 17.59 34.65 -17.95
C ARG A 45 18.43 34.77 -19.21
N ALA A 46 19.61 35.32 -18.99
CA ALA A 46 20.87 35.05 -19.67
C ALA A 46 20.78 34.64 -21.15
N ASN A 47 21.24 35.56 -22.00
CA ASN A 47 21.64 35.33 -23.39
C ASN A 47 22.45 34.02 -23.53
N GLY A 48 21.80 32.98 -24.06
CA GLY A 48 22.42 31.79 -24.64
C GLY A 48 21.92 31.65 -26.09
N PRO A 49 22.72 31.12 -27.02
CA PRO A 49 22.51 31.28 -28.47
C PRO A 49 21.39 30.41 -29.08
N THR A 50 20.40 29.98 -28.29
CA THR A 50 19.26 29.18 -28.75
C THR A 50 17.98 29.82 -28.25
N GLY A 51 17.38 30.66 -29.11
CA GLY A 51 16.14 31.36 -28.84
C GLY A 51 14.93 30.43 -28.66
N LYS A 52 13.79 31.03 -28.36
CA LYS A 52 12.48 30.40 -28.12
C LYS A 52 12.14 29.28 -29.12
N ASP A 53 12.52 29.46 -30.39
CA ASP A 53 12.28 28.51 -31.48
C ASP A 53 13.13 27.22 -31.37
N GLY A 54 14.34 27.29 -30.80
CA GLY A 54 15.19 26.12 -30.57
C GLY A 54 14.68 25.23 -29.43
N TYR A 55 14.15 25.84 -28.37
CA TYR A 55 13.48 25.10 -27.29
C TYR A 55 12.21 24.39 -27.80
N GLN A 56 11.44 25.05 -28.66
CA GLN A 56 10.24 24.47 -29.25
C GLN A 56 10.58 23.30 -30.19
N ALA A 57 11.65 23.41 -30.98
CA ALA A 57 12.13 22.33 -31.83
C ALA A 57 12.59 21.10 -31.02
N VAL A 58 13.31 21.30 -29.91
CA VAL A 58 13.75 20.19 -29.04
C VAL A 58 12.56 19.50 -28.35
N LEU A 59 11.52 20.26 -27.96
CA LEU A 59 10.30 19.68 -27.40
C LEU A 59 9.54 18.84 -28.43
N GLN A 60 9.44 19.34 -29.66
CA GLN A 60 8.78 18.64 -30.75
C GLN A 60 9.53 17.36 -31.14
N GLU A 61 10.86 17.41 -31.20
CA GLU A 61 11.70 16.22 -31.44
C GLU A 61 11.48 15.14 -30.37
N ARG A 62 11.39 15.56 -29.09
CA ARG A 62 11.14 14.64 -27.98
C ARG A 62 9.73 14.02 -28.06
N GLU A 63 8.73 14.80 -28.42
CA GLU A 63 7.36 14.32 -28.62
C GLU A 63 7.28 13.32 -29.77
N GLU A 64 7.98 13.58 -30.87
CA GLU A 64 8.09 12.66 -32.01
C GLU A 64 8.79 11.35 -31.61
N GLN A 65 9.87 11.42 -30.82
CA GLN A 65 10.54 10.24 -30.28
C GLN A 65 9.62 9.41 -29.39
N HIS A 66 8.89 10.05 -28.47
CA HIS A 66 7.90 9.37 -27.63
C HIS A 66 6.78 8.75 -28.46
N ARG A 67 6.28 9.46 -29.47
CA ARG A 67 5.25 8.95 -30.38
C ARG A 67 5.73 7.72 -31.15
N ASN A 68 6.97 7.76 -31.65
CA ASN A 68 7.57 6.64 -32.36
C ASN A 68 7.77 5.43 -31.43
N TYR A 69 8.21 5.66 -30.20
CA TYR A 69 8.38 4.61 -29.18
C TYR A 69 7.03 3.97 -28.78
N VAL A 70 5.99 4.78 -28.59
CA VAL A 70 4.64 4.27 -28.33
C VAL A 70 4.11 3.46 -29.52
N ASN A 71 4.37 3.91 -30.74
CA ASN A 71 3.96 3.18 -31.94
C ASN A 71 4.72 1.86 -32.11
N SER A 72 6.03 1.82 -31.81
CA SER A 72 6.78 0.56 -31.84
C SER A 72 6.28 -0.42 -30.78
N LEU A 73 5.99 0.06 -29.56
CA LEU A 73 5.40 -0.76 -28.51
C LEU A 73 4.02 -1.29 -28.89
N LYS A 74 3.16 -0.45 -29.48
CA LYS A 74 1.85 -0.90 -29.99
C LYS A 74 1.98 -1.99 -31.05
N ARG A 75 2.97 -1.89 -31.95
CA ARG A 75 3.25 -2.94 -32.94
C ARG A 75 3.73 -4.23 -32.28
N GLN A 76 4.63 -4.15 -31.30
CA GLN A 76 5.09 -5.33 -30.56
C GLN A 76 3.95 -6.02 -29.81
N ILE A 77 3.07 -5.24 -29.17
CA ILE A 77 1.89 -5.79 -28.48
C ILE A 77 0.94 -6.46 -29.47
N ALA A 78 0.71 -5.87 -30.65
CA ALA A 78 -0.11 -6.47 -31.69
C ALA A 78 0.51 -7.79 -32.20
N GLN A 79 1.82 -7.81 -32.48
CA GLN A 79 2.54 -9.01 -32.91
C GLN A 79 2.47 -10.13 -31.86
N LEU A 80 2.72 -9.81 -30.59
CA LEU A 80 2.62 -10.79 -29.50
C LEU A 80 1.20 -11.31 -29.32
N LYS A 81 0.19 -10.46 -29.55
CA LYS A 81 -1.22 -10.85 -29.48
C LYS A 81 -1.59 -11.79 -30.62
N ASP A 82 -1.15 -11.51 -31.84
CA ASP A 82 -1.36 -12.37 -33.01
C ASP A 82 -0.64 -13.71 -32.82
N GLU A 83 0.59 -13.70 -32.29
CA GLU A 83 1.35 -14.92 -32.00
C GLU A 83 0.69 -15.76 -30.89
N LEU A 84 0.17 -15.12 -29.84
CA LEU A 84 -0.63 -15.78 -28.81
C LEU A 84 -1.91 -16.39 -29.39
N GLN A 85 -2.60 -15.66 -30.25
CA GLN A 85 -3.83 -16.13 -30.87
C GLN A 85 -3.57 -17.30 -31.82
N ALA A 86 -2.54 -17.21 -32.67
CA ALA A 86 -2.11 -18.30 -33.54
C ALA A 86 -1.72 -19.55 -32.74
N ARG A 87 -0.99 -19.37 -31.63
CA ARG A 87 -0.62 -20.49 -30.74
C ARG A 87 -1.84 -21.07 -30.03
N SER A 88 -2.80 -20.24 -29.64
CA SER A 88 -4.08 -20.67 -29.07
C SER A 88 -4.93 -21.47 -30.07
N GLU A 89 -4.97 -21.05 -31.33
CA GLU A 89 -5.64 -21.78 -32.41
C GLU A 89 -4.92 -23.09 -32.75
N GLN A 90 -3.59 -23.12 -32.65
CA GLN A 90 -2.79 -24.35 -32.76
C GLN A 90 -3.07 -25.34 -31.62
N PHE A 91 -3.22 -24.85 -30.38
CA PHE A 91 -3.65 -25.69 -29.25
C PHE A 91 -5.07 -26.22 -29.44
N ARG A 92 -6.00 -25.38 -29.92
CA ARG A 92 -7.39 -25.76 -30.16
C ARG A 92 -7.54 -26.76 -31.31
N SER A 93 -6.82 -26.57 -32.42
CA SER A 93 -6.80 -27.52 -33.55
C SER A 93 -6.13 -28.85 -33.20
N GLY A 94 -5.10 -28.84 -32.34
CA GLY A 94 -4.53 -30.06 -31.77
C GLY A 94 -5.49 -30.80 -30.82
N GLN A 95 -6.38 -30.07 -30.14
CA GLN A 95 -7.41 -30.64 -29.28
C GLN A 95 -8.59 -31.21 -30.08
N ASP A 96 -8.97 -30.56 -31.19
CA ASP A 96 -10.01 -31.05 -32.11
C ASP A 96 -9.54 -32.29 -32.89
N GLN A 97 -8.25 -32.40 -33.25
CA GLN A 97 -7.67 -33.63 -33.83
C GLN A 97 -7.48 -34.78 -32.81
N ALA A 98 -7.44 -34.49 -31.51
CA ALA A 98 -7.31 -35.50 -30.45
C ALA A 98 -8.65 -36.13 -30.02
N SER A 99 -9.77 -35.70 -30.63
CA SER A 99 -11.10 -36.27 -30.39
C SER A 99 -11.41 -37.52 -31.24
N ASP A 100 -10.56 -37.84 -32.22
CA ASP A 100 -10.63 -39.07 -33.03
C ASP A 100 -9.27 -39.79 -32.97
N ALA A 101 -9.27 -41.04 -32.50
CA ALA A 101 -8.11 -41.94 -32.31
C ALA A 101 -7.26 -41.77 -31.03
N THR A 102 -7.76 -42.38 -29.95
CA THR A 102 -7.05 -43.34 -29.07
C THR A 102 -5.51 -43.22 -28.97
N SER A 103 -5.00 -42.19 -28.30
CA SER A 103 -3.62 -42.18 -27.78
C SER A 103 -3.49 -41.38 -26.48
N LEU A 104 -4.16 -41.89 -25.43
CA LEU A 104 -3.92 -41.52 -24.04
C LEU A 104 -2.48 -41.93 -23.63
N ARG A 105 -1.49 -41.03 -23.70
CA ARG A 105 -0.38 -41.02 -22.69
C ARG A 105 0.67 -39.90 -22.70
N SER A 106 0.73 -38.98 -23.66
CA SER A 106 1.88 -38.04 -23.73
C SER A 106 1.59 -36.58 -23.32
N GLY A 107 0.33 -36.20 -23.08
CA GLY A 107 -0.04 -34.82 -22.71
C GLY A 107 0.15 -34.46 -21.24
N TRP A 108 0.06 -35.45 -20.34
CA TRP A 108 0.06 -35.24 -18.88
C TRP A 108 1.46 -35.01 -18.28
N ASP A 109 2.54 -35.15 -19.04
CA ASP A 109 3.91 -34.95 -18.52
C ASP A 109 4.45 -33.51 -18.74
N ARG A 110 3.82 -32.73 -19.64
CA ARG A 110 4.31 -31.38 -19.98
C ARG A 110 3.74 -30.30 -19.07
N GLU A 111 2.49 -30.45 -18.64
CA GLU A 111 1.79 -29.53 -17.74
C GLU A 111 2.33 -29.55 -16.30
N PRO A 112 2.57 -30.71 -15.64
CA PRO A 112 3.18 -30.75 -14.31
C PRO A 112 4.64 -30.28 -14.31
N LYS A 113 5.38 -30.47 -15.41
CA LYS A 113 6.74 -29.92 -15.56
C LYS A 113 6.71 -28.40 -15.66
N ALA A 114 5.84 -27.82 -16.48
CA ALA A 114 5.68 -26.37 -16.58
C ALA A 114 5.25 -25.75 -15.24
N GLN A 115 4.39 -26.42 -14.48
CA GLN A 115 3.96 -25.97 -13.16
C GLN A 115 5.10 -26.07 -12.13
N ALA A 116 5.89 -27.16 -12.17
CA ALA A 116 7.07 -27.31 -11.32
C ALA A 116 8.15 -26.27 -11.65
N ASP A 117 8.37 -25.97 -12.94
CA ASP A 117 9.33 -24.96 -13.41
C ASP A 117 8.89 -23.55 -12.98
N LEU A 118 7.59 -23.23 -13.08
CA LEU A 118 7.04 -21.96 -12.58
C LEU A 118 7.24 -21.84 -11.07
N LEU A 119 6.94 -22.89 -10.31
CA LEU A 119 7.10 -22.88 -8.86
C LEU A 119 8.57 -22.76 -8.45
N ALA A 120 9.49 -23.41 -9.19
CA ALA A 120 10.93 -23.25 -9.02
C ALA A 120 11.39 -21.82 -9.33
N PHE A 121 10.86 -21.20 -10.39
CA PHE A 121 11.12 -19.79 -10.72
C PHE A 121 10.66 -18.86 -9.59
N LEU A 122 9.44 -19.05 -9.08
CA LEU A 122 8.89 -18.25 -7.99
C LEU A 122 9.71 -18.40 -6.70
N ARG A 123 10.15 -19.62 -6.36
CA ARG A 123 11.10 -19.84 -5.25
C ARG A 123 12.41 -19.09 -5.48
N GLY A 124 12.95 -19.14 -6.69
CA GLY A 124 14.14 -18.37 -7.06
C GLY A 124 13.93 -16.84 -6.96
N GLN A 125 12.71 -16.33 -7.17
CA GLN A 125 12.40 -14.91 -6.94
C GLN A 125 12.39 -14.56 -5.45
N VAL A 126 11.88 -15.44 -4.58
CA VAL A 126 11.92 -15.25 -3.13
C VAL A 126 13.37 -15.14 -2.64
N ASP A 127 14.24 -16.02 -3.14
CA ASP A 127 15.67 -16.02 -2.78
C ASP A 127 16.37 -14.74 -3.27
N LYS A 128 16.09 -14.31 -4.51
CA LYS A 128 16.63 -13.07 -5.10
C LYS A 128 16.11 -11.80 -4.44
N ALA A 129 14.88 -11.83 -3.93
CA ALA A 129 14.28 -10.68 -3.28
C ALA A 129 14.94 -10.36 -1.93
N GLU A 130 15.89 -11.18 -1.47
CA GLU A 130 16.58 -11.07 -0.19
C GLU A 130 15.58 -11.03 0.97
N VAL A 131 14.44 -11.70 0.88
CA VAL A 131 13.47 -11.71 2.00
C VAL A 131 14.08 -12.30 3.28
N HIS A 132 15.05 -13.20 3.11
CA HIS A 132 15.80 -13.83 4.20
C HIS A 132 17.02 -13.03 4.68
N ALA A 133 17.51 -12.04 3.92
CA ALA A 133 18.74 -11.29 4.19
C ALA A 133 18.45 -9.78 4.23
N GLY A 134 19.18 -9.02 5.06
CA GLY A 134 18.99 -7.56 5.07
C GLY A 134 19.36 -6.95 3.71
N VAL A 135 18.51 -6.06 3.18
CA VAL A 135 18.77 -5.36 1.92
C VAL A 135 19.81 -4.26 2.15
N LYS A 136 20.80 -4.18 1.27
CA LYS A 136 21.74 -3.05 1.26
C LYS A 136 21.04 -1.80 0.74
N LEU A 137 20.84 -0.84 1.61
CA LEU A 137 20.23 0.44 1.26
C LEU A 137 21.26 1.38 0.60
N ALA A 138 20.79 2.23 -0.31
CA ALA A 138 21.65 3.16 -1.05
C ALA A 138 22.31 4.21 -0.15
N THR A 139 21.64 4.61 0.94
CA THR A 139 22.12 5.60 1.90
C THR A 139 21.74 5.20 3.32
N GLU A 140 22.42 5.79 4.31
CA GLU A 140 22.12 5.60 5.74
C GLU A 140 20.76 6.17 6.17
N TYR A 141 20.22 7.12 5.40
CA TYR A 141 18.90 7.71 5.64
C TYR A 141 17.79 7.06 4.83
N ALA A 142 18.11 6.11 3.95
CA ALA A 142 17.09 5.42 3.19
C ALA A 142 16.26 4.54 4.14
N ALA A 143 14.95 4.75 4.12
CA ALA A 143 14.00 3.97 4.90
C ALA A 143 12.95 3.40 3.95
N VAL A 144 12.65 2.11 4.12
CA VAL A 144 11.54 1.46 3.42
C VAL A 144 10.33 1.53 4.36
N PRO A 145 9.27 2.27 4.01
CA PRO A 145 8.09 2.34 4.85
C PRO A 145 7.38 0.99 4.88
N PHE A 146 6.69 0.73 5.99
CA PHE A 146 5.81 -0.40 6.16
C PHE A 146 4.48 0.11 6.70
N ASP A 147 3.38 -0.54 6.34
CA ASP A 147 2.06 -0.26 6.91
C ASP A 147 1.66 -1.43 7.81
N SER A 148 0.95 -1.14 8.89
CA SER A 148 0.41 -2.19 9.77
C SER A 148 -1.09 -2.33 9.60
N PHE A 149 -1.61 -3.51 9.90
CA PHE A 149 -3.04 -3.78 9.80
C PHE A 149 -3.49 -4.84 10.80
N THR A 150 -4.78 -4.79 11.09
CA THR A 150 -5.54 -5.78 11.84
C THR A 150 -6.68 -6.27 10.94
N LEU A 151 -7.52 -7.19 11.41
CA LEU A 151 -8.67 -7.67 10.63
C LEU A 151 -9.59 -6.55 10.13
N GLN A 152 -9.67 -5.43 10.86
CA GLN A 152 -10.66 -4.39 10.64
C GLN A 152 -10.06 -3.06 10.20
N LYS A 153 -8.77 -2.84 10.48
CA LYS A 153 -8.13 -1.52 10.44
C LYS A 153 -6.79 -1.61 9.76
N VAL A 154 -6.48 -0.62 8.93
CA VAL A 154 -5.17 -0.43 8.32
C VAL A 154 -4.59 0.88 8.84
N TYR A 155 -3.32 0.85 9.21
CA TYR A 155 -2.57 1.98 9.72
C TYR A 155 -1.48 2.32 8.71
N GLN A 156 -1.70 3.41 7.97
CA GLN A 156 -0.79 3.85 6.92
C GLN A 156 0.17 4.92 7.45
N LEU A 157 1.44 4.86 7.04
CA LEU A 157 2.40 5.89 7.41
C LEU A 157 2.15 7.23 6.69
N GLU A 158 1.59 7.20 5.48
CA GLU A 158 1.39 8.39 4.64
C GLU A 158 0.45 9.43 5.27
N THR A 159 -0.49 8.99 6.12
CA THR A 159 -1.42 9.87 6.83
C THR A 159 -0.79 10.53 8.05
N GLY A 160 0.47 10.21 8.37
CA GLY A 160 1.27 10.80 9.45
C GLY A 160 0.72 10.56 10.86
N LEU A 161 1.31 11.23 11.86
CA LEU A 161 0.80 11.28 13.25
C LEU A 161 -0.48 12.15 13.38
N THR A 162 -1.33 12.15 12.35
CA THR A 162 -2.61 12.85 12.42
C THR A 162 -3.53 12.17 13.43
N ARG A 163 -4.61 12.86 13.81
CA ARG A 163 -5.51 12.43 14.90
C ARG A 163 -6.19 11.07 14.64
N HIS A 164 -6.21 10.61 13.40
CA HIS A 164 -6.83 9.34 12.97
C HIS A 164 -5.90 8.60 12.00
N PRO A 165 -4.82 7.96 12.50
CA PRO A 165 -3.93 7.14 11.67
C PRO A 165 -4.61 5.83 11.22
N GLU A 166 -5.77 5.52 11.81
CA GLU A 166 -6.61 4.38 11.47
C GLU A 166 -7.48 4.70 10.26
N GLU A 167 -7.24 3.98 9.17
CA GLU A 167 -8.13 3.97 8.01
C GLU A 167 -8.88 2.63 7.98
N LYS A 168 -10.20 2.69 7.72
CA LYS A 168 -10.87 1.49 7.17
C LYS A 168 -10.27 1.28 5.79
N PRO A 169 -9.96 0.06 5.35
CA PRO A 169 -9.47 -0.15 3.98
C PRO A 169 -10.54 0.34 2.98
N VAL A 170 -10.41 1.59 2.52
CA VAL A 170 -11.43 2.29 1.73
C VAL A 170 -11.53 1.70 0.32
N ARG A 171 -10.42 1.16 -0.19
CA ARG A 171 -10.35 0.50 -1.49
C ARG A 171 -10.60 -0.99 -1.33
N LYS A 172 -11.64 -1.48 -2.00
CA LYS A 172 -12.03 -2.90 -2.00
C LYS A 172 -10.85 -3.81 -2.39
N ASP A 173 -10.09 -3.42 -3.41
CA ASP A 173 -8.96 -4.20 -3.93
C ASP A 173 -7.87 -4.44 -2.86
N LYS A 174 -7.52 -3.40 -2.08
CA LYS A 174 -6.55 -3.53 -0.99
C LYS A 174 -7.09 -4.41 0.14
N ARG A 175 -8.39 -4.32 0.45
CA ARG A 175 -9.01 -5.17 1.46
C ARG A 175 -8.95 -6.64 1.05
N ASP A 176 -9.31 -6.92 -0.20
CA ASP A 176 -9.34 -8.27 -0.74
C ASP A 176 -7.92 -8.86 -0.76
N GLU A 177 -6.90 -8.07 -1.08
CA GLU A 177 -5.49 -8.48 -0.98
C GLU A 177 -5.04 -8.83 0.45
N LEU A 178 -5.41 -8.04 1.46
CA LEU A 178 -5.06 -8.33 2.86
C LEU A 178 -5.80 -9.58 3.37
N VAL A 179 -7.04 -9.78 2.94
CA VAL A 179 -7.82 -10.99 3.24
C VAL A 179 -7.17 -12.21 2.61
N GLU A 180 -6.78 -12.13 1.33
CA GLU A 180 -6.05 -13.20 0.62
C GLU A 180 -4.75 -13.58 1.35
N ALA A 181 -4.00 -12.58 1.85
CA ALA A 181 -2.78 -12.84 2.62
C ALA A 181 -3.07 -13.57 3.95
N ILE A 182 -4.14 -13.19 4.66
CA ILE A 182 -4.55 -13.85 5.90
C ILE A 182 -5.05 -15.29 5.61
N GLU A 183 -5.82 -15.48 4.55
CA GLU A 183 -6.33 -16.80 4.15
C GLU A 183 -5.18 -17.75 3.76
N SER A 184 -4.24 -17.27 2.94
CA SER A 184 -3.02 -18.02 2.59
C SER A 184 -2.19 -18.36 3.82
N ALA A 185 -2.14 -17.46 4.82
CA ALA A 185 -1.46 -17.72 6.07
C ALA A 185 -2.14 -18.83 6.89
N LEU A 186 -3.46 -18.78 7.01
CA LEU A 186 -4.24 -19.79 7.73
C LEU A 186 -4.14 -21.15 7.05
N GLU A 187 -4.20 -21.21 5.73
CA GLU A 187 -3.98 -22.43 4.95
C GLU A 187 -2.58 -23.02 5.23
N SER A 188 -1.55 -22.16 5.22
CA SER A 188 -0.18 -22.60 5.50
C SER A 188 0.00 -23.10 6.94
N LEU A 189 -0.58 -22.40 7.92
CA LEU A 189 -0.49 -22.76 9.33
C LEU A 189 -1.21 -24.06 9.65
N ASN A 190 -2.35 -24.31 9.00
CA ASN A 190 -3.18 -25.49 9.19
C ASN A 190 -2.83 -26.64 8.22
N SER A 191 -1.76 -26.49 7.43
CA SER A 191 -1.32 -27.53 6.51
C SER A 191 -0.89 -28.79 7.26
N PRO A 192 -1.28 -29.99 6.79
CA PRO A 192 -1.05 -31.26 7.51
C PRO A 192 0.44 -31.60 7.68
N VAL A 193 1.30 -31.01 6.83
CA VAL A 193 2.76 -31.20 6.88
C VAL A 193 3.38 -30.48 8.07
N GLU A 194 2.79 -29.35 8.49
CA GLU A 194 3.37 -28.48 9.51
C GLU A 194 2.53 -28.36 10.78
N SER A 195 1.30 -28.85 10.76
CA SER A 195 0.47 -28.96 11.95
C SER A 195 0.97 -30.13 12.78
N SER A 196 1.34 -29.86 14.04
CA SER A 196 1.60 -30.95 14.98
C SER A 196 0.28 -31.70 15.26
N PRO A 197 0.27 -33.02 15.47
CA PRO A 197 -0.96 -33.80 15.67
C PRO A 197 -1.80 -33.38 16.89
N HIS A 198 -1.25 -32.54 17.77
CA HIS A 198 -1.93 -31.98 18.95
C HIS A 198 -2.15 -30.46 18.87
N GLN A 199 -1.82 -29.83 17.75
CA GLN A 199 -1.95 -28.39 17.57
C GLN A 199 -3.39 -28.03 17.20
N ARG A 200 -3.96 -27.02 17.88
CA ARG A 200 -5.30 -26.52 17.54
C ARG A 200 -5.26 -25.84 16.16
N PRO A 201 -6.31 -25.95 15.35
CA PRO A 201 -6.38 -25.22 14.09
C PRO A 201 -6.43 -23.71 14.36
N TYR A 202 -5.63 -22.94 13.62
CA TYR A 202 -5.67 -21.48 13.64
C TYR A 202 -6.89 -20.98 12.90
N THR A 203 -7.50 -19.93 13.45
CA THR A 203 -8.64 -19.24 12.84
C THR A 203 -8.30 -17.76 12.62
N ALA A 204 -9.14 -17.04 11.87
CA ALA A 204 -8.99 -15.60 11.71
C ALA A 204 -9.03 -14.85 13.05
N ALA A 205 -9.70 -15.38 14.08
CA ALA A 205 -9.74 -14.77 15.41
C ALA A 205 -8.39 -14.86 16.16
N ASP A 206 -7.50 -15.76 15.75
CA ASP A 206 -6.15 -15.86 16.31
C ASP A 206 -5.18 -14.85 15.68
N PHE A 207 -5.56 -14.18 14.60
CA PHE A 207 -4.77 -13.11 13.99
C PHE A 207 -4.76 -11.87 14.88
N ILE A 208 -3.56 -11.37 15.20
CA ILE A 208 -3.37 -10.22 16.08
C ILE A 208 -3.11 -8.97 15.23
N GLU A 209 -2.02 -9.01 14.46
CA GLU A 209 -1.57 -7.91 13.63
C GLU A 209 -0.73 -8.44 12.47
N GLY A 210 -0.70 -7.66 11.40
CA GLY A 210 0.13 -7.87 10.25
C GLY A 210 0.85 -6.58 9.87
N ILE A 211 2.03 -6.72 9.29
CA ILE A 211 2.79 -5.63 8.70
C ILE A 211 3.04 -6.00 7.24
N TYR A 212 2.91 -5.04 6.34
CA TYR A 212 3.30 -5.23 4.95
C TYR A 212 4.21 -4.11 4.45
N ARG A 213 5.11 -4.46 3.54
CA ARG A 213 5.98 -3.52 2.82
C ARG A 213 5.99 -3.88 1.34
N THR A 214 5.92 -2.88 0.47
CA THR A 214 5.93 -3.08 -0.98
C THR A 214 7.19 -2.48 -1.58
N GLU A 215 8.02 -3.34 -2.16
CA GLU A 215 9.20 -2.97 -2.95
C GLU A 215 8.80 -2.98 -4.43
N ARG A 216 8.92 -1.83 -5.12
CA ARG A 216 8.37 -1.64 -6.47
C ARG A 216 8.92 -2.60 -7.52
N ASP A 217 10.13 -3.09 -7.31
CA ASP A 217 10.89 -3.95 -8.21
C ASP A 217 10.81 -5.44 -7.86
N LYS A 218 10.32 -5.78 -6.66
CA LYS A 218 10.30 -7.16 -6.16
C LYS A 218 8.91 -7.68 -5.85
N GLY A 219 8.06 -6.86 -5.23
CA GLY A 219 6.73 -7.25 -4.76
C GLY A 219 6.46 -6.84 -3.31
N THR A 220 5.46 -7.48 -2.70
CA THR A 220 4.99 -7.15 -1.36
C THR A 220 5.35 -8.24 -0.37
N LEU A 221 5.97 -7.87 0.75
CA LEU A 221 6.23 -8.74 1.88
C LEU A 221 5.16 -8.52 2.96
N TYR A 222 4.64 -9.61 3.52
CA TYR A 222 3.73 -9.61 4.66
C TYR A 222 4.36 -10.37 5.83
N GLU A 223 4.31 -9.78 7.01
CA GLU A 223 4.68 -10.39 8.28
C GLU A 223 3.45 -10.44 9.17
N LEU A 224 2.91 -11.63 9.39
CA LEU A 224 1.65 -11.85 10.07
C LEU A 224 1.90 -12.54 11.41
N THR A 225 1.31 -12.00 12.48
CA THR A 225 1.46 -12.55 13.83
C THR A 225 0.12 -13.11 14.32
N PHE A 226 0.15 -14.38 14.69
CA PHE A 226 -0.97 -15.12 15.24
C PHE A 226 -0.71 -15.49 16.70
N LYS A 227 -1.79 -15.59 17.47
CA LYS A 227 -1.76 -16.03 18.86
C LYS A 227 -1.42 -17.53 18.95
N GLY A 228 -0.44 -17.89 19.77
CA GLY A 228 -0.08 -19.28 20.06
C GLY A 228 -1.06 -19.99 20.99
N ASP A 229 -0.66 -21.17 21.46
CA ASP A 229 -1.47 -21.98 22.37
C ASP A 229 -1.30 -21.52 23.83
N HIS A 230 -0.08 -21.11 24.18
CA HIS A 230 0.24 -20.61 25.50
C HIS A 230 0.24 -19.08 25.59
N LYS A 231 0.13 -18.56 26.81
CA LYS A 231 0.24 -17.12 27.08
C LYS A 231 1.65 -16.64 26.69
N HIS A 232 1.74 -15.52 25.95
CA HIS A 232 2.99 -14.95 25.43
C HIS A 232 3.70 -15.78 24.36
N GLU A 233 3.03 -16.79 23.82
CA GLU A 233 3.48 -17.53 22.66
C GLU A 233 2.75 -17.01 21.42
N PHE A 234 3.51 -16.81 20.35
CA PHE A 234 3.01 -16.28 19.10
C PHE A 234 3.59 -17.06 17.93
N GLN A 235 2.82 -17.16 16.86
CA GLN A 235 3.26 -17.76 15.61
C GLN A 235 3.38 -16.65 14.57
N ARG A 236 4.59 -16.44 14.07
CA ARG A 236 4.87 -15.46 13.04
C ARG A 236 5.04 -16.15 11.70
N LEU A 237 4.37 -15.63 10.68
CA LEU A 237 4.45 -16.12 9.32
C LEU A 237 4.89 -14.98 8.40
N VAL A 238 5.92 -15.24 7.60
CA VAL A 238 6.41 -14.32 6.59
C VAL A 238 5.98 -14.86 5.23
N LEU A 239 5.17 -14.07 4.52
CA LEU A 239 4.67 -14.34 3.18
C LEU A 239 5.20 -13.30 2.21
N PHE A 240 5.53 -13.71 1.00
CA PHE A 240 6.00 -12.81 -0.05
C PHE A 240 5.16 -12.98 -1.30
N ARG A 241 4.61 -11.88 -1.78
CA ARG A 241 3.89 -11.78 -3.03
C ARG A 241 4.81 -11.15 -4.07
N PRO A 242 5.46 -11.93 -4.95
CA PRO A 242 6.10 -11.38 -6.14
C PRO A 242 5.03 -10.83 -7.10
N PHE A 243 5.36 -10.62 -8.37
CA PHE A 243 4.38 -10.34 -9.43
C PHE A 243 3.54 -11.58 -9.81
N GLY A 244 3.01 -12.29 -8.81
CA GLY A 244 2.37 -13.59 -8.92
C GLY A 244 1.66 -14.01 -7.63
N PRO A 245 1.46 -15.33 -7.41
CA PRO A 245 0.77 -15.83 -6.22
C PRO A 245 1.59 -15.61 -4.94
N ILE A 246 0.90 -15.55 -3.80
CA ILE A 246 1.54 -15.42 -2.49
C ILE A 246 2.33 -16.69 -2.18
N MET A 247 3.60 -16.52 -1.81
CA MET A 247 4.52 -17.60 -1.46
C MET A 247 4.83 -17.53 0.03
N LYS A 248 4.79 -18.69 0.69
CA LYS A 248 5.30 -18.80 2.06
C LYS A 248 6.82 -18.72 2.06
N VAL A 249 7.36 -17.84 2.90
CA VAL A 249 8.81 -17.66 3.06
C VAL A 249 9.31 -18.27 4.36
N LYS A 250 8.69 -17.91 5.49
CA LYS A 250 9.17 -18.34 6.81
C LYS A 250 8.03 -18.55 7.79
N LYS A 251 8.19 -19.54 8.66
CA LYS A 251 7.32 -19.79 9.81
C LYS A 251 8.19 -19.81 11.06
N GLU A 252 7.86 -18.96 12.02
CA GLU A 252 8.61 -18.82 13.27
C GLU A 252 7.68 -18.93 14.47
N LYS A 253 8.15 -19.63 15.49
CA LYS A 253 7.48 -19.72 16.78
C LYS A 253 8.19 -18.79 17.76
N LEU A 254 7.48 -17.77 18.23
CA LEU A 254 8.00 -16.72 19.11
C LEU A 254 7.51 -16.96 20.53
N ASN A 255 8.44 -17.13 21.46
CA ASN A 255 8.15 -17.15 22.89
C ASN A 255 8.62 -15.84 23.53
N LEU A 256 7.67 -14.99 23.90
CA LEU A 256 7.91 -13.69 24.52
C LEU A 256 7.69 -13.72 26.04
N ALA A 257 7.70 -14.89 26.68
CA ALA A 257 7.49 -15.01 28.12
C ALA A 257 8.57 -14.26 28.92
N ASN A 258 9.83 -14.31 28.48
CA ASN A 258 10.98 -13.71 29.18
C ASN A 258 11.46 -12.39 28.55
N THR A 259 10.71 -11.83 27.60
CA THR A 259 11.10 -10.59 26.92
C THR A 259 10.73 -9.39 27.78
N LEU A 260 11.71 -8.54 28.10
CA LEU A 260 11.49 -7.27 28.80
C LEU A 260 10.96 -6.22 27.82
N ILE A 261 9.93 -5.48 28.23
CA ILE A 261 9.32 -4.42 27.43
C ILE A 261 9.85 -3.07 27.94
N ASN A 262 10.65 -2.37 27.15
CA ASN A 262 11.17 -1.06 27.50
C ASN A 262 10.30 0.04 26.90
N VAL A 263 9.64 0.82 27.75
CA VAL A 263 8.88 1.99 27.36
C VAL A 263 9.72 3.23 27.63
N ILE A 264 10.04 4.00 26.60
CA ILE A 264 10.83 5.23 26.72
C ILE A 264 9.89 6.42 26.53
N VAL A 265 9.73 7.23 27.57
CA VAL A 265 8.84 8.39 27.56
C VAL A 265 9.64 9.68 27.69
N PRO A 266 9.62 10.56 26.66
CA PRO A 266 10.17 11.89 26.79
C PRO A 266 9.21 12.76 27.63
N LEU A 267 9.71 13.34 28.72
CA LEU A 267 8.96 14.22 29.60
C LEU A 267 9.46 15.66 29.44
N ALA A 268 8.60 16.55 28.93
CA ALA A 268 8.86 17.97 28.86
C ALA A 268 7.67 18.77 29.40
N ARG A 269 7.88 19.58 30.44
CA ARG A 269 6.94 20.57 31.03
C ARG A 269 5.53 20.08 31.42
N ARG A 270 5.20 18.79 31.30
CA ARG A 270 3.84 18.21 31.49
C ARG A 270 3.76 17.24 32.68
N VAL A 271 4.19 17.69 33.86
CA VAL A 271 4.30 16.85 35.06
C VAL A 271 2.95 16.31 35.55
N ASP A 272 1.87 17.11 35.43
CA ASP A 272 0.54 16.68 35.91
C ASP A 272 -0.07 15.53 35.09
N LYS A 273 0.15 15.55 33.77
CA LYS A 273 -0.25 14.45 32.87
C LYS A 273 0.61 13.22 33.12
N PHE A 274 1.90 13.42 33.40
CA PHE A 274 2.81 12.34 33.73
C PHE A 274 2.42 11.65 35.05
N ARG A 275 1.93 12.40 36.04
CA ARG A 275 1.40 11.81 37.28
C ARG A 275 0.23 10.85 37.03
N HIS A 276 -0.72 11.24 36.18
CA HIS A 276 -1.83 10.35 35.78
C HIS A 276 -1.32 9.14 34.99
N PHE A 277 -0.37 9.34 34.07
CA PHE A 277 0.27 8.24 33.36
C PHE A 277 0.92 7.24 34.33
N MET A 278 1.65 7.72 35.36
CA MET A 278 2.30 6.85 36.36
C MET A 278 1.30 6.05 37.21
N GLN A 279 0.13 6.61 37.51
CA GLN A 279 -0.94 5.88 38.19
C GLN A 279 -1.43 4.72 37.32
N ASN A 280 -1.77 4.99 36.06
CA ASN A 280 -2.20 3.96 35.11
C ASN A 280 -1.10 2.93 34.83
N PHE A 281 0.16 3.37 34.74
CA PHE A 281 1.31 2.49 34.53
C PHE A 281 1.50 1.53 35.70
N ARG A 282 1.33 1.99 36.94
CA ARG A 282 1.43 1.12 38.11
C ARG A 282 0.34 0.05 38.11
N GLU A 283 -0.89 0.43 37.81
CA GLU A 283 -2.05 -0.48 37.80
C GLU A 283 -1.98 -1.50 36.65
N MET A 284 -1.62 -1.06 35.45
CA MET A 284 -1.67 -1.92 34.26
C MET A 284 -0.34 -2.64 34.00
N CYS A 285 0.79 -1.95 34.15
CA CYS A 285 2.09 -2.52 33.81
C CYS A 285 2.73 -3.21 35.02
N ILE A 286 2.85 -2.55 36.18
CA ILE A 286 3.56 -3.15 37.32
C ILE A 286 2.76 -4.28 37.97
N GLN A 287 1.45 -4.07 38.19
CA GLN A 287 0.62 -5.06 38.89
C GLN A 287 0.20 -6.24 38.01
N GLN A 288 0.00 -6.04 36.70
CA GLN A 288 -0.44 -7.14 35.80
C GLN A 288 0.71 -7.81 35.06
N ASP A 289 1.72 -7.06 34.63
CA ASP A 289 2.78 -7.54 33.73
C ASP A 289 4.14 -6.96 34.14
N GLY A 290 4.70 -7.47 35.24
CA GLY A 290 5.95 -6.99 35.87
C GLY A 290 7.22 -7.07 35.01
N ARG A 291 7.09 -7.26 33.70
CA ARG A 291 8.16 -7.28 32.68
C ARG A 291 8.32 -5.95 31.94
N VAL A 292 7.47 -4.97 32.24
CA VAL A 292 7.51 -3.64 31.61
C VAL A 292 8.39 -2.69 32.41
N HIS A 293 9.47 -2.21 31.78
CA HIS A 293 10.40 -1.24 32.33
C HIS A 293 10.15 0.14 31.72
N LEU A 294 9.98 1.15 32.57
CA LEU A 294 9.78 2.53 32.14
C LEU A 294 11.08 3.32 32.29
N THR A 295 11.55 3.90 31.18
CA THR A 295 12.64 4.87 31.17
C THR A 295 12.07 6.25 30.85
N VAL A 296 12.30 7.21 31.74
CA VAL A 296 11.81 8.59 31.57
C VAL A 296 12.99 9.47 31.21
N VAL A 297 12.93 10.09 30.04
CA VAL A 297 13.94 11.05 29.57
C VAL A 297 13.38 12.45 29.80
N TYR A 298 13.89 13.15 30.82
CA TYR A 298 13.43 14.49 31.16
C TYR A 298 14.14 15.55 30.31
N PHE A 299 13.36 16.27 29.51
CA PHE A 299 13.77 17.43 28.73
C PHE A 299 13.20 18.68 29.42
N GLY A 300 14.06 19.38 30.17
CA GLY A 300 13.78 20.55 31.03
C GLY A 300 12.53 21.37 30.74
#